data_AF-A0A938W497-F1
#
_entry.id   AF-A0A938W497-F1
#
_cell.length_a   1.000
_cell.length_b   1.000
_cell.length_c   1.000
_cell.angle_alpha   90.00
_cell.angle_beta   90.00
_cell.angle_gamma   90.00
#
_symmetry.space_group_name_H-M   'P 1'
#
loop_
_entity.id
_entity.type
_entity.pdbx_description
1 polymer ?
#
loop_
_entity_poly.entity_id
_entity_poly.type
_entity_poly.pdbx_seq_one_letter_code
_entity_poly.pdbx_strand_id
1 'polypeptide(L)'
;MTSLADERMSAIHLLRAEQTVSEVAQQLGHSERWVRKWWQRYQTAAWAGLADQSRAPHRRPRQLSAVVRQQIILARSTLEAQAATGTDLKYIGAPAVRTRLKAQGCQPLPSIASIERVLLAAGMTRPR
;
A
#
# COMPACT_ATOMS: atom_id res chain seq x y z
N MET A 1 26.61 11.42 -7.82
CA MET A 1 25.39 11.80 -7.08
C MET A 1 25.24 10.79 -5.96
N THR A 2 25.43 11.20 -4.71
CA THR A 2 25.19 10.34 -3.54
C THR A 2 23.70 10.01 -3.46
N SER A 3 23.37 8.76 -3.13
CA SER A 3 21.97 8.38 -2.89
C SER A 3 21.50 9.00 -1.58
N LEU A 4 20.18 9.27 -1.46
CA LEU A 4 19.59 9.65 -0.17
C LEU A 4 19.84 8.61 0.92
N ALA A 5 20.01 7.33 0.56
CA ALA A 5 20.40 6.28 1.51
C ALA A 5 21.83 6.51 2.05
N ASP A 6 22.76 6.89 1.18
CA ASP A 6 24.16 7.16 1.52
C ASP A 6 24.27 8.40 2.41
N GLU A 7 23.47 9.44 2.13
CA GLU A 7 23.40 10.65 2.96
C GLU A 7 22.88 10.33 4.37
N ARG A 8 21.86 9.48 4.49
CA ARG A 8 21.35 9.03 5.80
C ARG A 8 22.42 8.28 6.57
N MET A 9 23.12 7.35 5.91
CA MET A 9 24.19 6.57 6.54
C MET A 9 25.34 7.48 6.98
N SER A 10 25.76 8.42 6.14
CA SER A 10 26.78 9.42 6.45
C SER A 10 26.40 10.25 7.67
N ALA A 11 25.14 10.71 7.74
CA ALA A 11 24.65 11.46 8.91
C ALA A 11 24.78 10.68 10.22
N ILE A 12 24.45 9.38 10.21
CA ILE A 12 24.60 8.52 11.40
C ILE A 12 26.07 8.31 11.77
N HIS A 13 26.96 8.13 10.78
CA HIS A 13 28.39 8.02 11.05
C HIS A 13 28.95 9.28 11.71
N LEU A 14 28.58 10.47 11.23
CA LEU A 14 29.03 11.75 11.79
C LEU A 14 28.49 11.95 13.23
N LEU A 15 27.21 11.65 13.47
CA LEU A 15 26.64 11.71 14.83
C LEU A 15 27.32 10.73 15.80
N ARG A 16 27.72 9.55 15.33
CA ARG A 16 28.47 8.57 16.14
C ARG A 16 29.92 8.99 16.38
N ALA A 17 30.45 9.89 15.58
CA ALA A 17 31.76 10.52 15.77
C ALA A 17 31.66 11.78 16.66
N GLU A 18 30.61 11.89 17.48
CA GLU A 18 30.37 12.97 18.44
C GLU A 18 30.14 14.36 17.82
N GLN A 19 29.90 14.45 16.52
CA GLN A 19 29.48 15.72 15.91
C GLN A 19 28.06 16.10 16.33
N THR A 20 27.84 17.40 16.46
CA THR A 20 26.52 17.94 16.79
C THR A 20 25.56 17.85 15.61
N VAL A 21 24.26 17.82 15.91
CA VAL A 21 23.20 17.82 14.88
C VAL A 21 23.32 19.00 13.91
N SER A 22 23.76 20.16 14.40
CA SER A 22 23.90 21.39 13.60
C SER A 22 25.05 21.28 12.60
N GLU A 23 26.21 20.79 13.04
CA GLU A 23 27.38 20.56 12.18
C GLU A 23 27.07 19.54 11.08
N VAL A 24 26.44 18.42 11.44
CA VAL A 24 26.05 17.37 10.46
C VAL A 24 25.05 17.91 9.44
N ALA A 25 24.08 18.71 9.90
CA ALA A 25 23.08 19.34 9.02
C ALA A 25 23.76 20.30 8.01
N GLN A 26 24.67 21.15 8.49
CA GLN A 26 25.42 22.08 7.65
C GLN A 26 26.33 21.34 6.65
N GLN A 27 27.06 20.32 7.10
CA GLN A 27 27.98 19.54 6.26
C GLN A 27 27.27 18.78 5.15
N LEU A 28 26.07 18.28 5.41
CA LEU A 28 25.27 17.52 4.43
C LEU A 28 24.25 18.37 3.66
N GLY A 29 24.14 19.68 3.94
CA GLY A 29 23.18 20.57 3.29
C GLY A 29 21.71 20.25 3.62
N HIS A 30 21.45 19.65 4.79
CA HIS A 30 20.11 19.28 5.25
C HIS A 30 19.68 20.12 6.45
N SER A 31 18.40 20.03 6.84
CA SER A 31 17.92 20.66 8.07
C SER A 31 18.26 19.83 9.31
N GLU A 32 18.45 20.48 10.46
CA GLU A 32 18.61 19.76 11.75
C GLU A 32 17.45 18.79 12.02
N ARG A 33 16.23 19.15 11.62
CA ARG A 33 15.05 18.29 11.75
C ARG A 33 15.20 16.97 10.97
N TRP A 34 15.81 17.03 9.79
CA TRP A 34 16.10 15.83 8.99
C TRP A 34 17.11 14.93 9.71
N VAL A 35 18.18 15.51 10.28
CA VAL A 35 19.21 14.77 11.02
C VAL A 35 18.61 14.12 12.28
N ARG A 36 17.87 14.88 13.10
CA ARG A 36 17.19 14.35 14.31
C ARG A 36 16.22 13.22 13.98
N LYS A 37 15.45 13.34 12.89
CA LYS A 37 14.53 12.29 12.42
C LYS A 37 15.27 10.99 12.13
N TRP A 38 16.36 11.03 11.39
CA TRP A 38 17.10 9.82 11.03
C TRP A 38 17.86 9.25 12.22
N TRP A 39 18.38 10.10 13.11
CA TRP A 39 18.94 9.66 14.38
C TRP A 39 17.93 8.87 15.20
N GLN A 40 16.72 9.40 15.39
CA GLN A 40 15.64 8.71 16.11
C GLN A 40 15.28 7.36 15.47
N ARG A 41 15.22 7.30 14.13
CA ARG A 41 14.97 6.06 13.40
C ARG A 41 16.09 5.04 13.57
N TYR A 42 17.35 5.49 13.53
CA TYR A 42 18.51 4.65 13.80
C TYR A 42 18.51 4.12 15.23
N GLN A 43 18.15 4.94 16.22
CA GLN A 43 18.03 4.47 17.61
C GLN A 43 16.93 3.41 17.79
N THR A 44 15.86 3.46 16.99
CA THR A 44 14.74 2.52 17.09
C THR A 44 14.99 1.20 16.37
N ALA A 45 15.62 1.23 15.18
CA ALA A 45 15.72 0.07 14.30
C ALA A 45 17.11 -0.08 13.63
N ALA A 46 18.14 0.57 14.17
CA ALA A 46 19.50 0.60 13.63
C ALA A 46 19.51 0.96 12.12
N TRP A 47 20.37 0.31 11.34
CA TRP A 47 20.50 0.52 9.90
C TRP A 47 19.22 0.22 9.11
N ALA A 48 18.41 -0.75 9.56
CA ALA A 48 17.12 -1.03 8.94
C ALA A 48 16.14 0.16 9.06
N GLY A 49 16.30 1.00 10.09
CA GLY A 49 15.54 2.23 10.26
C GLY A 49 15.80 3.32 9.20
N LEU A 50 16.93 3.24 8.48
CA LEU A 50 17.31 4.20 7.44
C LEU A 50 16.70 3.89 6.07
N ALA A 51 16.10 2.70 5.91
CA ALA A 51 15.41 2.32 4.70
C ALA A 51 14.22 3.25 4.41
N ASP A 52 13.85 3.34 3.13
CA ASP A 52 12.64 4.05 2.75
C ASP A 52 11.42 3.34 3.34
N GLN A 53 10.64 4.13 4.08
CA GLN A 53 9.36 3.69 4.60
C GLN A 53 8.26 4.18 3.66
N SER A 54 7.21 3.37 3.55
CA SER A 54 6.02 3.74 2.78
C SER A 54 5.49 5.10 3.25
N ARG A 55 5.30 6.02 2.30
CA ARG A 55 4.64 7.33 2.54
C ARG A 55 3.12 7.21 2.49
N ALA A 56 2.58 6.00 2.34
CA ALA A 56 1.16 5.78 2.29
C ALA A 56 0.52 6.16 3.64
N PRO A 57 -0.63 6.85 3.65
CA PRO A 57 -1.34 7.13 4.88
C PRO A 57 -1.71 5.82 5.59
N HIS A 58 -1.38 5.75 6.88
CA HIS A 58 -1.64 4.56 7.73
C HIS A 58 -3.14 4.27 7.85
N ARG A 59 -3.97 5.32 7.81
CA ARG A 59 -5.43 5.21 7.86
C ARG A 59 -6.04 5.71 6.57
N ARG A 60 -6.73 4.82 5.86
CA ARG A 60 -7.52 5.16 4.67
C ARG A 60 -9.00 4.97 5.01
N PRO A 61 -9.73 6.01 5.44
CA PRO A 61 -11.11 5.88 5.92
C PRO A 61 -12.08 5.35 4.85
N ARG A 62 -11.75 5.49 3.57
CA ARG A 62 -12.53 4.98 2.43
C ARG A 62 -12.05 3.59 1.95
N GLN A 63 -11.12 2.96 2.65
CA GLN A 63 -10.66 1.61 2.30
C GLN A 63 -11.75 0.61 2.64
N LEU A 64 -12.10 -0.22 1.65
CA LEU A 64 -13.02 -1.34 1.87
C LEU A 64 -12.45 -2.25 2.96
N SER A 65 -13.31 -2.68 3.89
CA SER A 65 -12.94 -3.64 4.91
C SER A 65 -12.45 -4.94 4.27
N ALA A 66 -11.60 -5.69 4.99
CA ALA A 66 -11.13 -6.99 4.53
C ALA A 66 -12.30 -7.94 4.17
N VAL A 67 -13.39 -7.88 4.94
CA VAL A 67 -14.62 -8.64 4.70
C VAL A 67 -15.23 -8.32 3.34
N VAL A 68 -15.42 -7.03 2.99
CA VAL A 68 -15.99 -6.64 1.70
C VAL A 68 -15.08 -7.04 0.54
N ARG A 69 -13.75 -6.92 0.72
CA ARG A 69 -12.78 -7.39 -0.29
C ARG A 69 -12.90 -8.90 -0.53
N GLN A 70 -13.04 -9.68 0.54
CA GLN A 70 -13.23 -11.12 0.44
C GLN A 70 -14.54 -11.48 -0.25
N GLN A 71 -15.63 -10.78 0.06
CA GLN A 71 -16.92 -10.99 -0.61
C GLN A 71 -16.84 -10.68 -2.11
N ILE A 72 -16.10 -9.63 -2.51
CA ILE A 72 -15.85 -9.32 -3.94
C ILE A 72 -15.15 -10.49 -4.63
N ILE A 73 -14.09 -11.03 -4.01
CA ILE A 73 -13.31 -12.15 -4.55
C ILE A 73 -14.19 -13.40 -4.68
N LEU A 74 -14.91 -13.77 -3.62
CA LEU A 74 -15.80 -14.93 -3.62
C LEU A 74 -16.90 -14.79 -4.67
N ALA A 75 -17.52 -13.61 -4.78
CA ALA A 75 -18.52 -13.35 -5.80
C ALA A 75 -17.94 -13.57 -7.22
N ARG A 76 -16.72 -13.08 -7.49
CA ARG A 76 -16.05 -13.32 -8.77
C ARG A 76 -15.78 -14.79 -9.03
N SER A 77 -15.20 -15.52 -8.07
CA SER A 77 -14.91 -16.95 -8.23
C SER A 77 -16.19 -17.77 -8.46
N THR A 78 -17.29 -17.44 -7.77
CA THR A 78 -18.58 -18.13 -8.00
C THR A 78 -19.12 -17.89 -9.41
N LEU A 79 -18.98 -16.67 -9.95
CA LEU A 79 -19.41 -16.35 -11.31
C LEU A 79 -18.54 -17.06 -12.36
N GLU A 80 -17.23 -17.19 -12.12
CA GLU A 80 -16.33 -17.93 -13.00
C GLU A 80 -16.64 -19.44 -13.02
N ALA A 81 -16.89 -20.03 -11.85
CA ALA A 81 -17.32 -21.42 -11.77
C ALA A 81 -18.64 -21.67 -12.49
N GLN A 82 -19.63 -20.77 -12.34
CA GLN A 82 -20.92 -20.87 -13.04
C GLN A 82 -20.78 -20.72 -14.57
N ALA A 83 -19.88 -19.86 -15.03
CA ALA A 83 -19.58 -19.71 -16.46
C ALA A 83 -18.88 -20.96 -17.04
N ALA A 84 -18.03 -21.62 -16.25
CA ALA A 84 -17.36 -22.86 -16.68
C ALA A 84 -18.33 -24.04 -16.85
N THR A 85 -19.43 -24.08 -16.09
CA THR A 85 -20.45 -25.14 -16.16
C THR A 85 -21.43 -24.96 -17.35
N GLY A 86 -21.16 -24.04 -18.29
CA GLY A 86 -21.97 -23.87 -19.50
C GLY A 86 -23.19 -22.97 -19.33
N THR A 87 -23.25 -22.18 -18.27
CA THR A 87 -24.27 -21.13 -18.14
C THR A 87 -23.91 -19.97 -19.09
N ASP A 88 -24.88 -19.52 -19.89
CA ASP A 88 -24.81 -18.38 -20.83
C ASP A 88 -24.62 -17.01 -20.11
N LEU A 89 -23.64 -16.93 -19.22
CA LEU A 89 -23.30 -15.70 -18.51
C LEU A 89 -22.56 -14.77 -19.45
N LYS A 90 -23.33 -13.91 -20.12
CA LYS A 90 -22.86 -12.85 -21.02
C LYS A 90 -21.94 -11.82 -20.33
N TYR A 91 -21.84 -11.83 -18.99
CA TYR A 91 -21.06 -10.86 -18.24
C TYR A 91 -20.55 -11.40 -16.88
N ILE A 92 -19.23 -11.54 -16.74
CA ILE A 92 -18.57 -11.94 -15.47
C ILE A 92 -17.84 -10.77 -14.78
N GLY A 93 -17.84 -9.57 -15.38
CA GLY A 93 -17.07 -8.40 -14.92
C GLY A 93 -17.57 -7.74 -13.62
N ALA A 94 -16.95 -6.63 -13.24
CA ALA A 94 -17.25 -5.92 -11.99
C ALA A 94 -18.73 -5.55 -11.77
N PRO A 95 -19.51 -5.15 -12.79
CA PRO A 95 -20.97 -5.04 -12.69
C PRO A 95 -21.70 -6.33 -12.25
N ALA A 96 -21.35 -7.52 -12.76
CA ALA A 96 -21.98 -8.77 -12.30
C ALA A 96 -21.64 -9.07 -10.84
N VAL A 97 -20.37 -8.85 -10.46
CA VAL A 97 -19.93 -8.96 -9.07
C VAL A 97 -20.74 -8.01 -8.17
N ARG A 98 -20.93 -6.75 -8.59
CA ARG A 98 -21.73 -5.77 -7.85
C ARG A 98 -23.18 -6.21 -7.69
N THR A 99 -23.80 -6.74 -8.74
CA THR A 99 -25.18 -7.26 -8.69
C THR A 99 -25.30 -8.40 -7.69
N ARG A 100 -24.32 -9.32 -7.67
CA ARG A 100 -24.30 -10.43 -6.71
C ARG A 100 -24.09 -9.93 -5.28
N LEU A 101 -23.19 -8.98 -5.05
CA LEU A 101 -22.98 -8.36 -3.74
C LEU A 101 -24.24 -7.65 -3.23
N LYS A 102 -24.97 -6.99 -4.14
CA LYS A 102 -26.26 -6.37 -3.82
C LYS A 102 -27.30 -7.42 -3.40
N ALA A 103 -27.38 -8.54 -4.12
CA ALA A 103 -28.28 -9.65 -3.78
C ALA A 103 -27.91 -10.33 -2.44
N GLN A 104 -26.63 -10.33 -2.08
CA GLN A 104 -26.12 -10.84 -0.81
C GLN A 104 -26.24 -9.84 0.36
N GLY A 105 -26.78 -8.64 0.12
CA GLY A 105 -26.96 -7.64 1.17
C GLY A 105 -25.66 -7.00 1.67
N CYS A 106 -24.59 -7.01 0.87
CA CYS A 106 -23.30 -6.43 1.25
C CYS A 106 -23.41 -4.92 1.51
N GLN A 107 -22.99 -4.48 2.70
CA GLN A 107 -22.93 -3.07 3.09
C GLN A 107 -21.55 -2.73 3.69
N PRO A 108 -20.93 -1.60 3.29
CA PRO A 108 -21.36 -0.71 2.21
C PRO A 108 -21.15 -1.33 0.83
N LEU A 109 -22.12 -1.17 -0.07
CA LEU A 109 -22.01 -1.68 -1.44
C LEU A 109 -20.86 -0.97 -2.18
N PRO A 110 -19.79 -1.68 -2.56
CA PRO A 110 -18.65 -1.05 -3.24
C PRO A 110 -19.02 -0.56 -4.65
N SER A 111 -18.38 0.52 -5.09
CA SER A 111 -18.49 1.00 -6.47
C SER A 111 -17.81 0.05 -7.44
N ILE A 112 -18.19 0.11 -8.72
CA ILE A 112 -17.59 -0.71 -9.79
C ILE A 112 -16.06 -0.53 -9.83
N ALA A 113 -15.58 0.72 -9.76
CA ALA A 113 -14.14 1.02 -9.74
C ALA A 113 -13.42 0.43 -8.51
N SER A 114 -14.08 0.35 -7.36
CA SER A 114 -13.50 -0.29 -6.17
C SER A 114 -13.43 -1.82 -6.32
N ILE A 115 -14.46 -2.42 -6.94
CA ILE A 115 -14.47 -3.84 -7.30
C ILE A 115 -13.33 -4.14 -8.28
N GLU A 116 -13.19 -3.36 -9.35
CA GLU A 116 -12.11 -3.53 -10.34
C GLU A 116 -10.72 -3.42 -9.70
N ARG A 117 -10.48 -2.44 -8.83
CA ARG A 117 -9.20 -2.34 -8.10
C ARG A 117 -8.93 -3.55 -7.21
N VAL A 118 -9.97 -4.11 -6.57
CA VAL A 118 -9.81 -5.32 -5.75
C VAL A 118 -9.51 -6.53 -6.64
N LEU A 119 -10.20 -6.68 -7.77
CA LEU A 119 -9.95 -7.76 -8.72
C LEU A 119 -8.55 -7.66 -9.35
N LEU A 120 -8.10 -6.44 -9.69
CA LEU A 120 -6.76 -6.19 -10.21
C LEU A 120 -5.70 -6.54 -9.16
N ALA A 121 -5.89 -6.09 -7.92
CA ALA A 121 -4.98 -6.42 -6.81
C ALA A 121 -4.96 -7.93 -6.49
N ALA A 122 -6.03 -8.66 -6.81
CA ALA A 122 -6.13 -10.11 -6.64
C ALA A 122 -5.69 -10.90 -7.89
N GLY A 123 -5.28 -10.24 -8.98
CA GLY A 123 -4.88 -10.89 -10.23
C GLY A 123 -6.04 -11.52 -11.02
N MET A 124 -7.30 -11.19 -10.69
CA MET A 124 -8.52 -11.77 -11.28
C MET A 124 -9.04 -11.01 -12.50
N THR A 125 -8.29 -10.03 -12.99
CA THR A 125 -8.56 -9.31 -14.23
C THR A 125 -7.75 -9.91 -15.36
N ARG A 126 -8.40 -10.30 -16.46
CA ARG A 126 -7.68 -10.59 -17.70
C ARG A 126 -7.29 -9.24 -18.35
N PRO A 127 -6.03 -9.04 -18.75
CA PRO A 127 -5.67 -7.89 -19.58
C PRO A 127 -6.51 -7.94 -20.87
N ARG A 128 -6.92 -6.76 -21.34
CA ARG A 128 -7.57 -6.60 -22.64
C ARG A 128 -6.59 -6.89 -23.78
#